data_AF-A0A8H7DVY0-F1
#
_entry.id   AF-A0A8H7DVY0-F1
#
_cell.length_a   1.000
_cell.length_b   1.000
_cell.length_c   1.000
_cell.angle_alpha   90.00
_cell.angle_beta   90.00
_cell.angle_gamma   90.00
#
_symmetry.space_group_name_H-M   'P 1'
#
loop_
_entity.id
_entity.type
_entity.pdbx_description
1 polymer ?
#
loop_
_entity_poly.entity_id
_entity_poly.type
_entity_poly.pdbx_seq_one_letter_code
_entity_poly.pdbx_strand_id
1 'polypeptide(L)'
;MSAPPPHAVLNSQRLILSTPQSKIHFALLGTALVDALGGPAEFHRRFTFPFVDEMTENANFDEDGEPLKKGVWTDDTSMVLCLGWSIATFKSRHGLGGEPGDGFDEADQLDAYVQWWRDGEMSAIGRCFDIGNTIANALRTWTALTEPPRSKLSGESLKPSSADTSNNPDRQSKQQRALQKIAKDLSKPAFSGNGSLMRVIPVGLAYYRYVVGKQGAFDESGDKIKLAKFGQVQLSGFCTVARPLQ
;
A
#
# COMPACT_ATOMS: atom_id res chain seq x y z
N MET A 1 16.53 -23.22 -32.96
CA MET A 1 16.18 -22.35 -31.83
C MET A 1 17.32 -21.37 -31.64
N SER A 2 17.12 -20.08 -31.92
CA SER A 2 18.15 -19.05 -31.68
C SER A 2 18.31 -18.82 -30.19
N ALA A 3 19.56 -18.68 -29.73
CA ALA A 3 19.83 -18.33 -28.34
C ALA A 3 19.11 -17.02 -27.96
N PRO A 4 18.61 -16.88 -26.72
CA PRO A 4 18.03 -15.64 -26.26
C PRO A 4 19.08 -14.51 -26.35
N PRO A 5 18.68 -13.28 -26.72
CA PRO A 5 19.60 -12.17 -26.79
C PRO A 5 20.26 -11.96 -25.43
N PRO A 6 21.57 -11.63 -25.39
CA PRO A 6 22.26 -11.38 -24.13
C PRO A 6 21.57 -10.24 -23.38
N HIS A 7 21.30 -10.43 -22.08
CA HIS A 7 20.77 -9.38 -21.22
C HIS A 7 21.70 -8.17 -21.29
N ALA A 8 21.14 -7.00 -21.64
CA ALA A 8 21.89 -5.75 -21.62
C ALA A 8 22.49 -5.54 -20.22
N VAL A 9 23.81 -5.41 -20.14
CA VAL A 9 24.54 -5.15 -18.89
C VAL A 9 23.95 -3.87 -18.27
N LEU A 10 23.73 -3.83 -16.95
CA LEU A 10 23.08 -2.67 -16.27
C LEU A 10 23.69 -1.31 -16.69
N ASN A 11 25.00 -1.26 -16.92
CA ASN A 11 25.73 -0.06 -17.35
C ASN A 11 25.43 0.39 -18.80
N SER A 12 24.73 -0.42 -19.59
CA SER A 12 24.32 -0.11 -20.97
C SER A 12 22.87 0.38 -21.06
N GLN A 13 22.13 0.42 -19.94
CA GLN A 13 20.79 0.98 -19.92
C GLN A 13 20.87 2.49 -20.17
N ARG A 14 20.24 2.96 -21.26
CA ARG A 14 20.05 4.40 -21.44
C ARG A 14 19.15 4.89 -20.33
N LEU A 15 19.64 5.85 -19.53
CA LEU A 15 18.78 6.58 -18.60
C LEU A 15 17.69 7.25 -19.43
N ILE A 16 16.46 6.76 -19.31
CA ILE A 16 15.30 7.41 -19.92
C ILE A 16 15.04 8.67 -19.10
N LEU A 17 15.33 9.82 -19.71
CA LEU A 17 14.94 11.11 -19.17
C LEU A 17 13.42 11.23 -19.29
N SER A 18 12.73 10.88 -18.21
CA SER A 18 11.29 11.08 -18.07
C SER A 18 11.01 12.04 -16.91
N THR A 19 9.90 12.78 -17.02
CA THR A 19 9.47 13.69 -15.95
C THR A 19 9.16 12.90 -14.67
N PRO A 20 9.26 13.52 -13.48
CA PRO A 20 8.83 12.89 -12.23
C PRO A 20 7.39 12.35 -12.32
N GLN A 21 6.49 13.08 -12.96
CA GLN A 21 5.10 12.65 -13.16
C GLN A 21 5.01 11.34 -13.97
N SER A 22 5.75 11.24 -15.08
CA SER A 22 5.81 9.99 -15.84
C SER A 22 6.35 8.85 -14.99
N LYS A 23 7.41 9.07 -14.21
CA LYS A 23 7.98 8.03 -13.33
C LYS A 23 6.99 7.58 -12.25
N ILE A 24 6.27 8.50 -11.64
CA ILE A 24 5.24 8.21 -10.63
C ILE A 24 4.11 7.40 -11.25
N HIS A 25 3.57 7.83 -12.39
CA HIS A 25 2.51 7.11 -13.10
C HIS A 25 2.96 5.71 -13.50
N PHE A 26 4.16 5.57 -14.09
CA PHE A 26 4.70 4.27 -14.50
C PHE A 26 5.03 3.37 -13.31
N ALA A 27 5.42 3.91 -12.16
CA ALA A 27 5.65 3.11 -10.97
C ALA A 27 4.34 2.47 -10.46
N LEU A 28 3.26 3.26 -10.36
CA LEU A 28 1.95 2.76 -9.93
C LEU A 28 1.32 1.81 -10.95
N LEU A 29 1.32 2.19 -12.23
CA LEU A 29 0.83 1.34 -13.32
C LEU A 29 1.66 0.07 -13.46
N GLY A 30 2.99 0.19 -13.36
CA GLY A 30 3.91 -0.93 -13.42
C GLY A 30 3.65 -1.95 -12.33
N THR A 31 3.33 -1.52 -11.11
CA THR A 31 2.90 -2.42 -10.03
C THR A 31 1.65 -3.21 -10.42
N ALA A 32 0.59 -2.52 -10.87
CA ALA A 32 -0.65 -3.18 -11.30
C ALA A 32 -0.42 -4.17 -12.45
N LEU A 33 0.45 -3.83 -13.39
CA LEU A 33 0.78 -4.70 -14.51
C LEU A 33 1.53 -5.96 -14.07
N VAL A 34 2.54 -5.85 -13.20
CA VAL A 34 3.31 -7.03 -12.79
C VAL A 34 2.56 -7.92 -11.80
N ASP A 35 1.69 -7.31 -11.00
CA ASP A 35 0.72 -8.00 -10.15
C ASP A 35 -0.24 -8.85 -11.01
N ALA A 36 -0.97 -8.22 -11.94
CA ALA A 36 -1.91 -8.93 -12.81
C ALA A 36 -1.24 -10.00 -13.70
N LEU A 37 0.01 -9.77 -14.14
CA LEU A 37 0.78 -10.75 -14.91
C LEU A 37 1.22 -11.95 -14.05
N GLY A 38 1.52 -11.72 -12.77
CA GLY A 38 1.98 -12.74 -11.83
C GLY A 38 0.86 -13.57 -11.21
N GLY A 39 -0.32 -12.98 -11.02
CA GLY A 39 -1.47 -13.61 -10.35
C GLY A 39 -1.83 -15.02 -10.84
N PRO A 40 -1.94 -15.27 -12.16
CA PRO A 40 -2.26 -16.62 -12.67
C PRO A 40 -1.22 -17.70 -12.31
N ALA A 41 0.04 -17.32 -12.12
CA ALA A 41 1.11 -18.24 -11.75
C ALA A 41 1.22 -18.46 -10.24
N GLU A 42 0.46 -17.71 -9.44
CA GLU A 42 0.46 -17.84 -7.99
C GLU A 42 0.01 -19.25 -7.54
N PHE A 43 0.49 -19.71 -6.39
CA PHE A 43 0.26 -21.04 -5.82
C PHE A 43 0.78 -22.22 -6.64
N HIS A 44 1.42 -21.98 -7.78
CA HIS A 44 2.06 -23.00 -8.58
C HIS A 44 3.54 -23.12 -8.23
N ARG A 45 4.06 -24.35 -8.32
CA ARG A 45 5.50 -24.57 -8.20
C ARG A 45 6.21 -23.99 -9.43
N ARG A 46 7.41 -23.43 -9.23
CA ARG A 46 8.24 -22.95 -10.35
C ARG A 46 8.41 -24.06 -11.39
N PHE A 47 8.23 -23.70 -12.66
CA PHE A 47 8.30 -24.58 -13.84
C PHE A 47 7.17 -25.63 -13.96
N THR A 48 6.07 -25.50 -13.20
CA THR A 48 4.88 -26.37 -13.36
C THR A 48 3.70 -25.72 -14.07
N PHE A 49 3.87 -24.49 -14.54
CA PHE A 49 2.91 -23.74 -15.33
C PHE A 49 3.57 -23.29 -16.64
N PRO A 50 2.80 -22.99 -17.70
CA PRO A 50 3.34 -22.48 -18.96
C PRO A 50 4.18 -21.22 -18.77
N PHE A 51 5.06 -20.93 -19.72
CA PHE A 51 5.80 -19.68 -19.73
C PHE A 51 4.82 -18.50 -19.78
N VAL A 52 5.01 -17.51 -18.91
CA VAL A 52 4.16 -16.32 -18.83
C VAL A 52 4.77 -15.24 -19.73
N ASP A 53 4.19 -15.06 -20.91
CA ASP A 53 4.56 -14.04 -21.90
C ASP A 53 3.41 -13.10 -22.27
N GLU A 54 2.19 -13.40 -21.82
CA GLU A 54 1.01 -12.57 -22.00
C GLU A 54 0.14 -12.54 -20.73
N MET A 55 -0.79 -11.58 -20.68
CA MET A 55 -1.82 -11.55 -19.65
C MET A 55 -2.80 -12.70 -19.87
N THR A 56 -2.93 -13.57 -18.88
CA THR A 56 -3.87 -14.69 -18.88
C THR A 56 -4.94 -14.49 -17.81
N GLU A 57 -6.00 -15.30 -17.89
CA GLU A 57 -7.04 -15.32 -16.85
C GLU A 57 -6.46 -15.91 -15.57
N ASN A 58 -6.90 -15.40 -14.42
CA ASN A 58 -6.48 -15.91 -13.12
C ASN A 58 -7.51 -16.89 -12.59
N ALA A 59 -7.20 -18.19 -12.67
CA ALA A 59 -8.06 -19.28 -12.20
C ALA A 59 -7.92 -19.58 -10.70
N ASN A 60 -7.05 -18.87 -9.97
CA ASN A 60 -6.93 -19.02 -8.52
C ASN A 60 -8.13 -18.43 -7.77
N PHE A 61 -8.87 -17.54 -8.43
CA PHE A 61 -10.03 -16.83 -7.90
C PHE A 61 -11.13 -16.76 -8.96
N ASP A 62 -12.37 -16.62 -8.53
CA ASP A 62 -13.52 -16.50 -9.43
C ASP A 62 -14.37 -15.24 -9.18
N GLU A 63 -15.02 -14.75 -10.24
CA GLU A 63 -16.09 -13.76 -10.22
C GLU A 63 -17.32 -14.41 -10.86
N ASP A 64 -18.37 -14.61 -10.07
CA ASP A 64 -19.61 -15.29 -10.49
C ASP A 64 -19.40 -16.71 -11.06
N GLY A 65 -18.42 -17.43 -10.52
CA GLY A 65 -18.10 -18.81 -10.93
C GLY A 65 -17.20 -18.92 -12.16
N GLU A 66 -16.74 -17.80 -12.71
CA GLU A 66 -15.78 -17.75 -13.82
C GLU A 66 -14.41 -17.22 -13.35
N PRO A 67 -13.29 -17.67 -13.95
CA PRO A 67 -11.96 -17.14 -13.65
C PRO A 67 -11.88 -15.61 -13.79
N LEU A 68 -11.04 -14.97 -12.99
CA LEU A 68 -10.84 -13.52 -13.12
C LEU A 68 -10.26 -13.19 -14.51
N LYS A 69 -10.79 -12.13 -15.11
CA LYS A 69 -10.41 -11.66 -16.45
C LYS A 69 -8.94 -11.27 -16.50
N LYS A 70 -8.37 -11.34 -17.71
CA LYS A 70 -7.01 -10.89 -18.02
C LYS A 70 -6.78 -9.45 -17.54
N GLY A 71 -5.69 -9.21 -16.84
CA GLY A 71 -5.31 -7.87 -16.37
C GLY A 71 -5.92 -7.45 -15.01
N VAL A 72 -6.66 -8.35 -14.35
CA VAL A 72 -7.14 -8.13 -12.98
C VAL A 72 -5.97 -8.30 -12.00
N TRP A 73 -5.68 -7.24 -11.25
CA TRP A 73 -4.64 -7.17 -10.20
C TRP A 73 -5.23 -7.45 -8.80
N THR A 74 -4.40 -7.84 -7.84
CA THR A 74 -4.80 -8.42 -6.55
C THR A 74 -4.65 -7.46 -5.35
N ASP A 75 -4.39 -8.01 -4.15
CA ASP A 75 -4.19 -7.23 -2.93
C ASP A 75 -2.90 -6.39 -2.97
N ASP A 76 -1.84 -6.83 -3.64
CA ASP A 76 -0.62 -6.05 -3.89
C ASP A 76 -0.97 -4.63 -4.38
N THR A 77 -1.71 -4.53 -5.49
CA THR A 77 -2.11 -3.24 -6.06
C THR A 77 -3.18 -2.53 -5.24
N SER A 78 -4.17 -3.26 -4.71
CA SER A 78 -5.22 -2.67 -3.87
C SER A 78 -4.61 -1.92 -2.67
N MET A 79 -3.61 -2.52 -2.03
CA MET A 79 -2.92 -1.94 -0.88
C MET A 79 -2.00 -0.77 -1.28
N VAL A 80 -1.36 -0.81 -2.46
CA VAL A 80 -0.63 0.35 -3.02
C VAL A 80 -1.58 1.53 -3.22
N LEU A 81 -2.74 1.30 -3.84
CA LEU A 81 -3.71 2.36 -4.11
C LEU A 81 -4.24 2.97 -2.81
N CYS A 82 -4.60 2.13 -1.83
CA CYS A 82 -5.06 2.60 -0.53
C CYS A 82 -4.00 3.45 0.20
N LEU A 83 -2.74 3.01 0.20
CA LEU A 83 -1.65 3.76 0.82
C LEU A 83 -1.39 5.08 0.08
N GLY A 84 -1.36 5.04 -1.25
CA GLY A 84 -1.17 6.24 -2.07
C GLY A 84 -2.29 7.25 -1.88
N TRP A 85 -3.54 6.78 -1.81
CA TRP A 85 -4.69 7.61 -1.52
C TRP A 85 -4.61 8.25 -0.13
N SER A 86 -4.29 7.46 0.91
CA SER A 86 -4.12 7.97 2.27
C SER A 86 -3.09 9.09 2.30
N ILE A 87 -1.88 8.85 1.77
CA ILE A 87 -0.80 9.85 1.72
C ILE A 87 -1.20 11.10 0.95
N ALA A 88 -1.84 10.93 -0.21
CA ALA A 88 -2.22 12.04 -1.08
C ALA A 88 -3.31 12.93 -0.49
N THR A 89 -4.20 12.36 0.32
CA THR A 89 -5.46 13.03 0.71
C THR A 89 -5.62 13.27 2.20
N PHE A 90 -4.77 12.70 3.07
CA PHE A 90 -4.91 12.79 4.51
C PHE A 90 -5.07 14.25 4.99
N LYS A 91 -4.09 15.12 4.70
CA LYS A 91 -4.14 16.51 5.19
C LYS A 91 -5.37 17.29 4.71
N SER A 92 -5.77 17.10 3.45
CA SER A 92 -6.93 17.81 2.90
C SER A 92 -8.25 17.27 3.45
N ARG A 93 -8.40 15.95 3.59
CA ARG A 93 -9.59 15.32 4.18
C ARG A 93 -9.78 15.64 5.67
N HIS A 94 -8.70 15.90 6.39
CA HIS A 94 -8.73 16.22 7.82
C HIS A 94 -8.54 17.71 8.12
N GLY A 95 -8.63 18.59 7.10
CA GLY A 95 -8.61 20.05 7.30
C GLY A 95 -7.31 20.60 7.90
N LEU A 96 -6.19 19.88 7.79
CA LEU A 96 -4.92 20.21 8.46
C LEU A 96 -4.09 21.28 7.73
N GLY A 97 -4.57 21.82 6.61
CA GLY A 97 -3.85 22.78 5.78
C GLY A 97 -2.62 22.17 5.11
N GLY A 98 -2.65 22.02 3.80
CA GLY A 98 -1.53 21.50 3.01
C GLY A 98 -1.94 21.21 1.58
N GLU A 99 -0.97 21.23 0.66
CA GLU A 99 -1.15 20.70 -0.69
C GLU A 99 -1.40 19.18 -0.62
N PRO A 100 -2.18 18.58 -1.55
CA PRO A 100 -2.30 17.13 -1.66
C PRO A 100 -0.91 16.47 -1.77
N GLY A 101 -0.64 15.42 -0.98
CA GLY A 101 0.64 14.68 -1.04
C GLY A 101 1.52 14.70 0.22
N ASP A 102 1.16 15.44 1.26
CA ASP A 102 2.13 15.76 2.34
C ASP A 102 1.87 15.08 3.69
N GLY A 103 1.08 14.00 3.78
CA GLY A 103 0.71 13.44 5.09
C GLY A 103 0.62 11.93 5.13
N PHE A 104 1.58 11.28 5.80
CA PHE A 104 1.45 9.90 6.23
C PHE A 104 0.79 9.85 7.61
N ASP A 105 -0.26 9.04 7.74
CA ASP A 105 -0.92 8.72 9.00
C ASP A 105 -1.28 7.24 9.03
N GLU A 106 -0.79 6.52 10.05
CA GLU A 106 -0.96 5.07 10.14
C GLU A 106 -2.42 4.66 10.36
N ALA A 107 -3.19 5.48 11.07
CA ALA A 107 -4.60 5.21 11.34
C ALA A 107 -5.44 5.39 10.08
N ASP A 108 -5.21 6.47 9.35
CA ASP A 108 -5.88 6.76 8.08
C ASP A 108 -5.55 5.71 7.01
N GLN A 109 -4.29 5.22 6.97
CA GLN A 109 -3.90 4.08 6.13
C GLN A 109 -4.68 2.81 6.48
N LEU A 110 -4.82 2.48 7.77
CA LEU A 110 -5.59 1.30 8.19
C LEU A 110 -7.08 1.47 7.90
N ASP A 111 -7.64 2.67 8.06
CA ASP A 111 -9.03 2.96 7.69
C ASP A 111 -9.28 2.81 6.18
N ALA A 112 -8.31 3.16 5.34
CA ALA A 112 -8.36 2.90 3.89
C ALA A 112 -8.32 1.39 3.58
N TYR A 113 -7.45 0.62 4.24
CA TYR A 113 -7.42 -0.84 4.08
C TYR A 113 -8.68 -1.52 4.58
N VAL A 114 -9.36 -0.99 5.61
CA VAL A 114 -10.66 -1.50 6.06
C VAL A 114 -11.73 -1.30 5.00
N GLN A 115 -11.78 -0.13 4.36
CA GLN A 115 -12.71 0.15 3.27
C GLN A 115 -12.49 -0.82 2.09
N TRP A 116 -11.24 -1.06 1.70
CA TRP A 116 -10.92 -2.11 0.73
C TRP A 116 -11.39 -3.49 1.20
N TRP A 117 -11.02 -3.89 2.43
CA TRP A 117 -11.28 -5.21 2.98
C TRP A 117 -12.78 -5.53 3.11
N ARG A 118 -13.60 -4.55 3.45
CA ARG A 118 -15.04 -4.74 3.69
C ARG A 118 -15.89 -4.45 2.46
N ASP A 119 -15.59 -3.36 1.78
CA ASP A 119 -16.49 -2.77 0.78
C ASP A 119 -15.89 -2.85 -0.64
N GLY A 120 -14.66 -3.35 -0.78
CA GLY A 120 -14.01 -3.50 -2.08
C GLY A 120 -13.49 -2.20 -2.67
N GLU A 121 -13.37 -1.14 -1.87
CA GLU A 121 -12.78 0.13 -2.32
C GLU A 121 -11.37 -0.12 -2.87
N MET A 122 -11.08 0.47 -4.03
CA MET A 122 -9.81 0.27 -4.75
C MET A 122 -9.47 -1.20 -5.03
N SER A 123 -10.49 -2.05 -5.20
CA SER A 123 -10.35 -3.40 -5.77
C SER A 123 -10.58 -3.38 -7.28
N ALA A 124 -9.88 -4.25 -8.00
CA ALA A 124 -10.10 -4.47 -9.42
C ALA A 124 -11.49 -5.05 -9.76
N ILE A 125 -12.12 -5.74 -8.79
CA ILE A 125 -13.38 -6.47 -8.98
C ILE A 125 -14.49 -6.03 -7.99
N GLY A 126 -14.32 -4.87 -7.34
CA GLY A 126 -15.33 -4.33 -6.43
C GLY A 126 -15.54 -5.12 -5.12
N ARG A 127 -14.67 -6.07 -4.80
CA ARG A 127 -14.62 -6.77 -3.50
C ARG A 127 -13.19 -7.08 -3.10
N CYS A 128 -12.93 -7.25 -1.80
CA CYS A 128 -11.65 -7.77 -1.33
C CYS A 128 -11.49 -9.25 -1.73
N PHE A 129 -10.30 -9.59 -2.22
CA PHE A 129 -9.84 -10.96 -2.47
C PHE A 129 -8.33 -11.02 -2.25
N ASP A 130 -7.80 -12.23 -2.15
CA ASP A 130 -6.36 -12.51 -2.00
C ASP A 130 -5.68 -11.89 -0.76
N ILE A 131 -6.44 -11.41 0.22
CA ILE A 131 -5.87 -10.79 1.41
C ILE A 131 -5.04 -11.77 2.24
N GLY A 132 -3.75 -11.45 2.42
CA GLY A 132 -2.87 -12.21 3.30
C GLY A 132 -3.33 -12.27 4.77
N ASN A 133 -3.14 -13.42 5.41
CA ASN A 133 -3.57 -13.68 6.80
C ASN A 133 -3.06 -12.64 7.82
N THR A 134 -1.83 -12.17 7.67
CA THR A 134 -1.24 -11.15 8.56
C THR A 134 -1.99 -9.83 8.45
N ILE A 135 -2.34 -9.42 7.23
CA ILE A 135 -3.10 -8.19 6.97
C ILE A 135 -4.52 -8.34 7.51
N ALA A 136 -5.19 -9.44 7.20
CA ALA A 136 -6.52 -9.72 7.74
C ALA A 136 -6.54 -9.69 9.28
N ASN A 137 -5.52 -10.21 9.96
CA ASN A 137 -5.41 -10.15 11.42
C ASN A 137 -5.19 -8.72 11.94
N ALA A 138 -4.36 -7.93 11.26
CA ALA A 138 -4.17 -6.52 11.59
C ALA A 138 -5.48 -5.73 11.48
N LEU A 139 -6.24 -5.91 10.40
CA LEU A 139 -7.51 -5.21 10.18
C LEU A 139 -8.62 -5.66 11.14
N ARG A 140 -8.67 -6.95 11.50
CA ARG A 140 -9.56 -7.44 12.56
C ARG A 140 -9.24 -6.80 13.90
N THR A 141 -7.96 -6.73 14.27
CA THR A 141 -7.51 -6.12 15.52
C THR A 141 -7.80 -4.62 15.54
N TRP A 142 -7.54 -3.93 14.41
CA TRP A 142 -7.84 -2.51 14.22
C TRP A 142 -9.32 -2.24 14.47
N THR A 143 -10.18 -2.83 13.66
CA THR A 143 -11.64 -2.59 13.72
C THR A 143 -12.25 -3.00 15.06
N ALA A 144 -11.79 -4.09 15.68
CA ALA A 144 -12.30 -4.51 17.00
C ALA A 144 -11.99 -3.51 18.13
N LEU A 145 -10.97 -2.67 17.98
CA LEU A 145 -10.54 -1.72 19.01
C LEU A 145 -10.92 -0.27 18.68
N THR A 146 -11.09 0.07 17.40
CA THR A 146 -11.40 1.44 16.95
C THR A 146 -12.88 1.67 16.69
N GLU A 147 -13.63 0.62 16.35
CA GLU A 147 -15.07 0.72 16.08
C GLU A 147 -15.91 0.38 17.32
N PRO A 148 -17.12 0.96 17.45
CA PRO A 148 -18.05 0.52 18.47
C PRO A 148 -18.46 -0.95 18.24
N PRO A 149 -18.78 -1.71 19.31
CA PRO A 149 -19.32 -3.05 19.16
C PRO A 149 -20.54 -3.01 18.23
N ARG A 150 -20.56 -3.84 17.18
CA ARG A 150 -21.72 -3.96 16.29
C ARG A 150 -22.94 -4.33 17.13
N SER A 151 -23.89 -3.40 17.29
CA SER A 151 -25.19 -3.73 17.86
C SER A 151 -25.87 -4.73 16.93
N LYS A 152 -26.25 -5.90 17.46
CA LYS A 152 -27.12 -6.82 16.74
C LYS A 152 -28.50 -6.15 16.62
N LEU A 153 -28.74 -5.30 15.61
CA LEU A 153 -30.06 -4.91 15.10
C LEU A 153 -29.92 -3.89 13.96
N SER A 154 -30.77 -4.10 12.94
CA SER A 154 -31.10 -3.29 11.76
C SER A 154 -30.02 -3.00 10.72
N GLY A 155 -30.24 -3.56 9.51
CA GLY A 155 -29.52 -3.25 8.28
C GLY A 155 -29.83 -1.86 7.73
N GLU A 156 -29.40 -0.83 8.44
CA GLU A 156 -29.22 0.49 7.84
C GLU A 156 -27.80 0.62 7.31
N SER A 157 -27.71 1.00 6.03
CA SER A 157 -26.47 1.38 5.37
C SER A 157 -25.79 2.48 6.19
N LEU A 158 -24.66 2.14 6.80
CA LEU A 158 -23.77 3.09 7.46
C LEU A 158 -23.20 4.03 6.41
N LYS A 159 -23.93 5.11 6.10
CA LYS A 159 -23.31 6.27 5.45
C LYS A 159 -22.27 6.84 6.42
N PRO A 160 -21.04 7.15 5.96
CA PRO A 160 -20.05 7.78 6.81
C PRO A 160 -20.59 9.14 7.27
N SER A 161 -20.72 9.29 8.58
CA SER A 161 -21.09 10.54 9.23
C SER A 161 -20.03 11.60 8.89
N SER A 162 -20.45 12.67 8.22
CA SER A 162 -19.67 13.84 7.81
C SER A 162 -19.23 14.75 8.97
N ALA A 163 -19.04 14.20 10.17
CA ALA A 163 -18.56 14.94 11.33
C ALA A 163 -17.07 14.64 11.54
N ASP A 164 -16.23 15.67 11.34
CA ASP A 164 -14.81 15.65 11.65
C ASP A 164 -14.61 15.35 13.15
N THR A 165 -14.34 14.08 13.43
CA THR A 165 -14.09 13.52 14.77
C THR A 165 -12.61 13.19 14.96
N SER A 166 -11.73 13.67 14.07
CA SER A 166 -10.29 13.42 14.10
C SER A 166 -9.64 13.88 15.42
N ASN A 167 -10.20 14.92 16.05
CA ASN A 167 -9.72 15.51 17.31
C ASN A 167 -10.40 14.96 18.59
N ASN A 168 -11.17 13.87 18.53
CA ASN A 168 -11.72 13.27 19.75
C ASN A 168 -10.63 12.50 20.53
N PRO A 169 -10.29 12.90 21.78
CA PRO A 169 -9.24 12.25 22.56
C PRO A 169 -9.48 10.75 22.81
N ASP A 170 -10.75 10.34 22.95
CA ASP A 170 -11.10 8.93 23.13
C ASP A 170 -10.78 8.11 21.87
N ARG A 171 -11.09 8.66 20.68
CA ARG A 171 -10.80 8.04 19.39
C ARG A 171 -9.29 7.87 19.18
N GLN A 172 -8.52 8.94 19.39
CA GLN A 172 -7.06 8.89 19.26
C GLN A 172 -6.44 7.86 20.23
N SER A 173 -6.96 7.79 21.46
CA SER A 173 -6.48 6.80 22.44
C SER A 173 -6.76 5.35 22.00
N LYS A 174 -7.91 5.09 21.39
CA LYS A 174 -8.28 3.77 20.84
C LYS A 174 -7.41 3.40 19.65
N GLN A 175 -7.21 4.33 18.71
CA GLN A 175 -6.32 4.15 17.57
C GLN A 175 -4.89 3.82 18.03
N GLN A 176 -4.35 4.57 18.98
CA GLN A 176 -3.02 4.33 19.53
C GLN A 176 -2.89 2.95 20.18
N ARG A 177 -3.90 2.53 20.98
CA ARG A 177 -3.93 1.19 21.59
C ARG A 177 -3.99 0.09 20.53
N ALA A 178 -4.74 0.29 19.46
CA ALA A 178 -4.86 -0.65 18.35
C ALA A 178 -3.53 -0.80 17.61
N LEU A 179 -2.88 0.31 17.24
CA LEU A 179 -1.55 0.31 16.60
C LEU A 179 -0.52 -0.43 17.46
N GLN A 180 -0.46 -0.11 18.76
CA GLN A 180 0.45 -0.77 19.71
C GLN A 180 0.19 -2.27 19.81
N LYS A 181 -1.08 -2.70 19.83
CA LYS A 181 -1.43 -4.12 19.87
C LYS A 181 -1.03 -4.83 18.58
N ILE A 182 -1.31 -4.25 17.42
CA ILE A 182 -0.92 -4.80 16.11
C ILE A 182 0.60 -4.94 16.03
N ALA A 183 1.35 -3.89 16.35
CA ALA A 183 2.80 -3.90 16.35
C ALA A 183 3.37 -4.97 17.29
N LYS A 184 2.77 -5.13 18.49
CA LYS A 184 3.18 -6.16 19.45
C LYS A 184 2.90 -7.57 18.91
N ASP A 185 1.67 -7.85 18.49
CA ASP A 185 1.21 -9.20 18.17
C ASP A 185 1.80 -9.73 16.85
N LEU A 186 2.04 -8.83 15.88
CA LEU A 186 2.51 -9.17 14.53
C LEU A 186 4.02 -8.94 14.34
N SER A 187 4.78 -8.67 15.40
CA SER A 187 6.24 -8.45 15.33
C SER A 187 7.08 -9.73 15.19
N LYS A 188 6.46 -10.92 15.26
CA LYS A 188 7.18 -12.20 15.26
C LYS A 188 7.65 -12.59 13.85
N PRO A 189 8.75 -13.36 13.70
CA PRO A 189 9.21 -13.85 12.39
C PRO A 189 8.15 -14.62 11.59
N ALA A 190 7.18 -15.26 12.26
CA ALA A 190 6.06 -15.92 11.58
C ALA A 190 5.17 -14.97 10.74
N PHE A 191 5.29 -13.66 10.94
CA PHE A 191 4.54 -12.63 10.22
C PHE A 191 5.42 -11.86 9.21
N SER A 192 6.60 -12.37 8.85
CA SER A 192 7.52 -11.74 7.90
C SER A 192 7.15 -12.00 6.42
N GLY A 193 5.86 -11.98 6.10
CA GLY A 193 5.38 -12.08 4.72
C GLY A 193 5.73 -10.84 3.88
N ASN A 194 5.51 -10.91 2.57
CA ASN A 194 5.71 -9.80 1.63
C ASN A 194 4.68 -8.66 1.75
N GLY A 195 3.59 -8.86 2.50
CA GLY A 195 2.45 -7.93 2.61
C GLY A 195 2.78 -6.47 2.94
N SER A 196 3.91 -6.20 3.59
CA SER A 196 4.37 -4.82 3.82
C SER A 196 5.30 -4.29 2.73
N LEU A 197 6.08 -5.16 2.08
CA LEU A 197 7.01 -4.78 1.02
C LEU A 197 6.28 -4.50 -0.30
N MET A 198 5.30 -5.32 -0.66
CA MET A 198 4.58 -5.20 -1.93
C MET A 198 3.89 -3.85 -2.12
N ARG A 199 3.50 -3.20 -1.02
CA ARG A 199 2.70 -1.97 -1.03
C ARG A 199 3.49 -0.67 -0.81
N VAL A 200 4.82 -0.72 -0.64
CA VAL A 200 5.59 0.42 -0.09
C VAL A 200 5.86 1.55 -1.11
N ILE A 201 5.60 1.32 -2.40
CA ILE A 201 5.93 2.25 -3.49
C ILE A 201 5.43 3.69 -3.26
N PRO A 202 4.19 3.94 -2.81
CA PRO A 202 3.70 5.30 -2.57
C PRO A 202 4.54 6.10 -1.56
N VAL A 203 5.13 5.44 -0.54
CA VAL A 203 6.04 6.11 0.41
C VAL A 203 7.27 6.63 -0.32
N GLY A 204 7.88 5.80 -1.18
CA GLY A 204 9.02 6.22 -1.98
C GLY A 204 8.69 7.36 -2.93
N LEU A 205 7.50 7.33 -3.55
CA LEU A 205 7.04 8.35 -4.50
C LEU A 205 6.66 9.67 -3.84
N ALA A 206 6.08 9.65 -2.64
CA ALA A 206 5.73 10.87 -1.91
C ALA A 206 6.96 11.55 -1.29
N TYR A 207 7.91 10.75 -0.78
CA TYR A 207 9.05 11.27 -0.01
C TYR A 207 10.38 11.29 -0.76
N TYR A 208 10.41 11.07 -2.08
CA TYR A 208 11.66 11.00 -2.86
C TYR A 208 12.53 12.26 -2.74
N ARG A 209 11.93 13.46 -2.63
CA ARG A 209 12.65 14.74 -2.46
C ARG A 209 13.21 14.94 -1.05
N TYR A 210 12.64 14.27 -0.04
CA TYR A 210 13.08 14.39 1.35
C TYR A 210 14.38 13.61 1.62
N VAL A 211 14.59 12.48 0.92
CA VAL A 211 15.78 11.63 1.09
C VAL A 211 17.05 12.28 0.53
N VAL A 212 16.92 13.20 -0.44
CA VAL A 212 18.07 13.91 -1.05
C VAL A 212 18.59 15.06 -0.18
N GLY A 213 17.94 15.34 0.95
CA GLY A 213 18.35 16.35 1.94
C GLY A 213 19.59 15.98 2.77
N LYS A 214 20.74 15.71 2.12
CA LYS A 214 22.03 16.01 2.75
C LYS A 214 22.24 17.53 2.66
N GLN A 215 22.66 18.13 3.78
CA GLN A 215 22.91 19.56 4.01
C GLN A 215 23.11 20.41 2.73
N GLY A 216 22.12 21.25 2.40
CA GLY A 216 22.26 22.30 1.38
C GLY A 216 21.43 22.18 0.11
N ALA A 217 20.44 21.28 0.05
CA ALA A 217 19.55 21.21 -1.11
C ALA A 217 18.61 22.44 -1.18
N PHE A 218 18.66 23.12 -2.32
CA PHE A 218 17.76 24.19 -2.72
C PHE A 218 16.68 23.62 -3.65
N ASP A 219 15.46 24.14 -3.60
CA ASP A 219 14.42 23.80 -4.57
C ASP A 219 14.69 24.43 -5.96
N GLU A 220 13.81 24.19 -6.93
CA GLU A 220 13.93 24.72 -8.31
C GLU A 220 13.92 26.27 -8.36
N SER A 221 13.45 26.92 -7.29
CA SER A 221 13.47 28.37 -7.06
C SER A 221 14.71 28.88 -6.29
N GLY A 222 15.61 27.99 -5.87
CA GLY A 222 16.81 28.37 -5.13
C GLY A 222 16.59 28.59 -3.62
N ASP A 223 15.45 28.17 -3.06
CA ASP A 223 15.13 28.33 -1.65
C ASP A 223 15.53 27.09 -0.83
N LYS A 224 15.99 27.33 0.41
CA LYS A 224 16.41 26.24 1.31
C LYS A 224 15.22 25.37 1.67
N ILE A 225 15.31 24.08 1.36
CA ILE A 225 14.32 23.09 1.79
C ILE A 225 14.37 22.99 3.31
N LYS A 226 13.33 23.50 3.99
CA LYS A 226 13.15 23.31 5.43
C LYS A 226 12.89 21.83 5.69
N LEU A 227 13.87 21.14 6.28
CA LEU A 227 13.66 19.82 6.85
C LEU A 227 12.57 19.92 7.93
N ALA A 228 11.37 19.43 7.63
CA ALA A 228 10.40 19.17 8.67
C ALA A 228 11.05 18.21 9.67
N LYS A 229 11.12 18.61 10.95
CA LYS A 229 11.55 17.70 12.01
C LYS A 229 10.60 16.52 11.96
N PHE A 230 11.11 15.38 11.51
CA PHE A 230 10.52 14.07 11.75
C PHE A 230 10.35 13.95 13.27
N GLY A 231 9.16 14.26 13.79
CA GLY A 231 8.75 13.77 15.09
C GLY A 231 8.79 12.27 14.96
N GLN A 232 9.78 11.63 15.58
CA GLN A 232 10.04 10.19 15.61
C GLN A 232 9.02 9.34 14.83
N VAL A 233 9.10 9.32 13.49
CA VAL A 233 8.49 8.24 12.73
C VAL A 233 9.44 7.07 12.95
N GLN A 234 9.31 6.41 14.10
CA GLN A 234 9.62 5.01 14.13
C GLN A 234 8.67 4.42 13.08
N LEU A 235 9.22 3.98 11.96
CA LEU A 235 8.62 2.89 11.18
C LEU A 235 8.67 1.63 12.07
N SER A 236 8.01 1.68 13.23
CA SER A 236 7.98 0.59 14.20
C SER A 236 7.05 -0.47 13.63
N GLY A 237 7.64 -1.43 12.95
CA GLY A 237 7.05 -2.76 12.79
C GLY A 237 6.65 -3.17 11.38
N PHE A 238 6.54 -2.27 10.40
CA PHE A 238 6.10 -2.65 9.05
C PHE A 238 7.20 -2.65 7.97
N CYS A 239 8.34 -1.99 8.20
CA CYS A 239 9.50 -2.03 7.30
C CYS A 239 10.78 -2.40 8.07
N THR A 240 10.90 -3.65 8.50
CA THR A 240 12.23 -4.16 8.86
C THR A 240 12.90 -4.67 7.59
N VAL A 241 13.46 -3.76 6.79
CA VAL A 241 14.49 -4.16 5.82
C VAL A 241 15.68 -4.65 6.64
N ALA A 242 16.17 -5.84 6.28
CA ALA A 242 17.20 -6.60 6.96
C ALA A 242 18.30 -5.72 7.61
N ARG A 243 18.62 -6.00 8.88
CA ARG A 243 19.86 -5.52 9.48
C ARG A 243 21.03 -6.01 8.60
N PRO A 244 22.07 -5.20 8.38
CA PRO A 244 23.30 -5.71 7.78
C PRO A 244 23.83 -6.83 8.67
N LEU A 245 24.13 -7.98 8.07
CA LEU A 245 24.99 -8.98 8.69
C LEU A 245 26.32 -8.28 9.01
N GLN A 246 26.71 -8.31 10.29
CA GLN A 246 28.07 -7.95 10.73
C GLN A 246 29.06 -9.01 10.26
#